data_AF-A0A846WPL1-F1
#
_entry.id   AF-A0A846WPL1-F1
#
_cell.length_a   1.000
_cell.length_b   1.000
_cell.length_c   1.000
_cell.angle_alpha   90.00
_cell.angle_beta   90.00
_cell.angle_gamma   90.00
#
_symmetry.space_group_name_H-M   'P 1'
#
loop_
_entity.id
_entity.type
_entity.pdbx_description
1 polymer ?
#
loop_
_entity_poly.entity_id
_entity_poly.type
_entity_poly.pdbx_seq_one_letter_code
_entity_poly.pdbx_strand_id
1 'polypeptide(L)'
;MKKRNPIAVWIGLPLITLGIYSLVWYYKINKEMAAFDRRKEISAVGPLLVIIFLSWTVIAPIISFHNTGKRIREAQRCAGLPETCNPLLCWVLGFVFGLHTFYMQSELNKIVDRYGAEPGTTVPLFA
;
A
#
# COMPACT_ATOMS: atom_id res chain seq x y z
N MET A 1 1.92 11.26 0.76
CA MET A 1 1.12 10.09 1.20
C MET A 1 0.08 10.55 2.21
N LYS A 2 -1.03 9.80 2.40
CA LYS A 2 -2.09 10.18 3.34
C LYS A 2 -2.20 9.19 4.50
N LYS A 3 -2.19 9.71 5.74
CA LYS A 3 -2.48 8.93 6.95
C LYS A 3 -3.95 8.50 6.95
N ARG A 4 -4.21 7.23 7.20
CA ARG A 4 -5.57 6.67 7.26
C ARG A 4 -5.69 5.75 8.46
N ASN A 5 -6.88 5.69 9.07
CA ASN A 5 -7.14 4.69 10.10
C ASN A 5 -7.13 3.28 9.47
N PRO A 6 -6.23 2.37 9.88
CA PRO A 6 -6.12 1.02 9.29
C PRO A 6 -7.40 0.20 9.41
N ILE A 7 -8.17 0.33 10.50
CA ILE A 7 -9.44 -0.39 10.71
C ILE A 7 -10.50 0.13 9.74
N ALA A 8 -10.61 1.46 9.58
CA ALA A 8 -11.56 2.06 8.65
C ALA A 8 -11.29 1.64 7.21
N VAL A 9 -10.02 1.51 6.82
CA VAL A 9 -9.61 1.08 5.48
C VAL A 9 -9.82 -0.43 5.28
N TRP A 10 -9.54 -1.25 6.30
CA TRP A 10 -9.63 -2.70 6.21
C TRP A 10 -11.07 -3.21 6.18
N ILE A 11 -11.92 -2.76 7.10
CA ILE A 11 -13.28 -3.31 7.24
C ILE A 11 -14.37 -2.25 7.12
N GLY A 12 -14.17 -1.05 7.68
CA GLY A 12 -15.23 -0.04 7.73
C GLY A 12 -15.73 0.41 6.35
N LEU A 13 -14.82 0.93 5.52
CA LEU A 13 -15.15 1.45 4.19
C LEU A 13 -15.45 0.36 3.16
N PRO A 14 -14.73 -0.78 3.13
CA PRO A 14 -15.12 -1.91 2.29
C PRO A 14 -16.53 -2.43 2.63
N LEU A 15 -16.91 -2.51 3.90
CA LEU A 15 -18.26 -2.97 4.27
C LEU A 15 -19.35 -2.00 3.77
N ILE A 16 -19.15 -0.69 3.93
CA ILE A 16 -20.10 0.33 3.47
C ILE A 16 -20.20 0.38 1.93
N THR A 17 -19.10 0.13 1.24
CA THR A 17 -19.01 0.23 -0.23
C THR A 17 -19.13 -1.11 -0.95
N LEU A 18 -19.55 -2.17 -0.25
CA LEU A 18 -19.66 -3.53 -0.80
C LEU A 18 -18.36 -4.03 -1.46
N GLY A 19 -17.22 -3.73 -0.85
CA GLY A 19 -15.88 -4.14 -1.28
C GLY A 19 -15.21 -3.22 -2.31
N ILE A 20 -15.95 -2.29 -2.93
CA ILE A 20 -15.41 -1.40 -3.98
C ILE A 20 -14.26 -0.53 -3.44
N TYR A 21 -14.36 -0.08 -2.20
CA TYR A 21 -13.32 0.75 -1.58
C TYR A 21 -11.95 0.06 -1.55
N SER A 22 -11.89 -1.27 -1.43
CA SER A 22 -10.61 -2.00 -1.43
C SER A 22 -9.82 -1.78 -2.73
N LEU A 23 -10.51 -1.71 -3.88
CA LEU A 23 -9.90 -1.41 -5.17
C LEU A 23 -9.41 0.04 -5.24
N VAL A 24 -10.25 0.98 -4.80
CA VAL A 24 -9.93 2.41 -4.77
C VAL A 24 -8.73 2.66 -3.86
N TRP A 25 -8.69 2.01 -2.71
CA TRP A 25 -7.57 2.08 -1.77
C TRP A 25 -6.30 1.53 -2.39
N TYR A 26 -6.36 0.36 -3.04
CA TYR A 26 -5.19 -0.27 -3.65
C TYR A 26 -4.56 0.59 -4.76
N TYR A 27 -5.39 1.26 -5.56
CA TYR A 27 -4.95 2.28 -6.51
C TYR A 27 -4.29 3.47 -5.81
N LYS A 28 -4.94 4.02 -4.77
CA LYS A 28 -4.46 5.20 -4.04
C LYS A 28 -3.09 4.99 -3.43
N ILE A 29 -2.85 3.85 -2.77
CA ILE A 29 -1.55 3.59 -2.14
C ILE A 29 -0.44 3.48 -3.19
N ASN A 30 -0.69 2.81 -4.32
CA ASN A 30 0.31 2.66 -5.38
C ASN A 30 0.60 4.01 -6.05
N LYS A 31 -0.42 4.84 -6.27
CA LYS A 31 -0.26 6.23 -6.75
C LYS A 31 0.55 7.07 -5.76
N GLU A 32 0.27 6.98 -4.47
CA GLU A 32 0.98 7.73 -3.43
C GLU A 32 2.43 7.31 -3.30
N MET A 33 2.74 6.01 -3.43
CA MET A 33 4.12 5.52 -3.46
C MET A 33 4.86 5.98 -4.71
N ALA A 34 4.21 5.94 -5.89
CA ALA A 34 4.78 6.47 -7.12
C ALA A 34 5.08 7.98 -7.04
N ALA A 35 4.20 8.75 -6.37
CA ALA A 35 4.41 10.18 -6.16
C ALA A 35 5.50 10.48 -5.12
N PHE A 36 5.74 9.57 -4.17
CA PHE A 36 6.70 9.74 -3.08
C PHE A 36 8.15 9.62 -3.56
N ASP A 37 8.47 8.58 -4.34
CA ASP A 37 9.81 8.43 -4.93
C ASP A 37 9.73 8.53 -6.45
N ARG A 38 9.80 9.77 -6.96
CA ARG A 38 9.75 10.07 -8.40
C ARG A 38 10.98 9.58 -9.18
N ARG A 39 12.03 9.12 -8.49
CA ARG A 39 13.22 8.54 -9.14
C ARG A 39 12.94 7.14 -9.68
N LYS A 40 11.83 6.51 -9.27
CA LYS A 40 11.44 5.16 -9.68
C LYS A 40 10.18 5.19 -10.53
N GLU A 41 10.19 4.44 -11.62
CA GLU A 41 8.99 4.21 -12.43
C GLU A 41 8.07 3.18 -11.74
N ILE A 42 7.21 3.67 -10.85
CA ILE A 42 6.20 2.86 -10.18
C ILE A 42 4.87 3.01 -10.93
N SER A 43 4.42 1.94 -11.59
CA SER A 43 3.08 1.90 -12.17
C SER A 43 2.03 1.89 -11.06
N ALA A 44 1.25 2.97 -10.97
CA ALA A 44 0.12 3.10 -10.05
C ALA A 44 -1.10 2.26 -10.49
N VAL A 45 -1.28 2.10 -11.81
CA VAL A 45 -2.44 1.45 -12.42
C VAL A 45 -2.20 -0.05 -12.62
N GLY A 46 -0.97 -0.47 -12.92
CA GLY A 46 -0.63 -1.87 -13.20
C GLY A 46 -1.10 -2.85 -12.10
N PRO A 47 -0.77 -2.61 -10.81
CA PRO A 47 -1.23 -3.47 -9.72
C PRO A 47 -2.76 -3.55 -9.64
N LEU A 48 -3.46 -2.43 -9.87
CA LEU A 48 -4.93 -2.41 -9.88
C LEU A 48 -5.49 -3.29 -11.00
N LEU A 49 -4.95 -3.20 -12.21
CA LEU A 49 -5.39 -4.02 -13.35
C LEU A 49 -5.18 -5.51 -13.08
N VAL A 50 -4.08 -5.89 -12.40
CA VAL A 50 -3.86 -7.27 -11.97
C VAL A 50 -4.97 -7.73 -11.03
N ILE A 51 -5.37 -6.91 -10.06
CA ILE A 51 -6.46 -7.27 -9.15
C ILE A 51 -7.81 -7.33 -9.89
N ILE A 52 -8.11 -6.41 -10.80
CA ILE A 52 -9.40 -6.41 -11.51
C ILE A 52 -9.52 -7.60 -12.48
N PHE A 53 -8.50 -7.85 -13.29
CA PHE A 53 -8.59 -8.79 -14.42
C PHE A 53 -8.00 -10.18 -14.13
N LEU A 54 -7.08 -10.30 -13.15
CA LEU A 54 -6.34 -11.54 -12.90
C LEU A 54 -6.55 -12.10 -11.49
N SER A 55 -7.51 -11.59 -10.71
CA SER A 55 -7.77 -12.11 -9.36
C SER A 55 -8.15 -13.59 -9.33
N TRP A 56 -8.82 -14.08 -10.38
CA TRP A 56 -9.21 -15.48 -10.52
C TRP A 56 -8.02 -16.46 -10.56
N THR A 57 -6.81 -15.97 -10.89
CA THR A 57 -5.60 -16.80 -10.97
C THR A 57 -4.98 -17.08 -9.59
N VAL A 58 -5.37 -16.34 -8.55
CA VAL A 58 -4.79 -16.36 -7.18
C VAL A 58 -3.31 -15.95 -7.10
N ILE A 59 -2.47 -16.51 -7.96
CA ILE A 59 -1.03 -16.26 -8.09
C ILE A 59 -0.76 -14.80 -8.46
N ALA A 60 -1.50 -14.23 -9.43
CA ALA A 60 -1.25 -12.85 -9.85
C ALA A 60 -1.51 -11.82 -8.72
N PRO A 61 -2.61 -11.91 -7.94
CA PRO A 61 -2.77 -11.13 -6.71
C PRO A 61 -1.63 -11.29 -5.71
N ILE A 62 -1.17 -12.51 -5.45
CA ILE A 62 -0.05 -12.77 -4.52
C ILE A 62 1.19 -12.00 -4.96
N ILE A 63 1.55 -12.10 -6.24
CA ILE A 63 2.70 -11.37 -6.81
C ILE A 63 2.49 -9.86 -6.71
N SER A 64 1.28 -9.37 -7.01
CA SER A 64 0.92 -7.95 -6.92
C SER A 64 1.09 -7.39 -5.50
N PHE A 65 0.55 -8.10 -4.50
CA PHE A 65 0.68 -7.70 -3.09
C PHE A 65 2.11 -7.82 -2.58
N HIS A 66 2.84 -8.86 -2.98
CA HIS A 66 4.25 -9.02 -2.62
C HIS A 66 5.11 -7.86 -3.17
N ASN A 67 4.92 -7.50 -4.43
CA ASN A 67 5.62 -6.37 -5.04
C ASN A 67 5.21 -5.03 -4.41
N THR A 68 3.93 -4.88 -4.04
CA THR A 68 3.47 -3.71 -3.27
C THR A 68 4.16 -3.62 -1.91
N GLY A 69 4.30 -4.74 -1.19
CA GLY A 69 5.05 -4.79 0.07
C GLY A 69 6.53 -4.42 -0.10
N LYS A 70 7.19 -4.89 -1.16
CA LYS A 70 8.57 -4.47 -1.49
C LYS A 70 8.67 -2.95 -1.67
N ARG A 71 7.72 -2.34 -2.39
CA ARG A 71 7.67 -0.89 -2.60
C ARG A 71 7.45 -0.12 -1.29
N ILE A 72 6.59 -0.60 -0.39
CA ILE A 72 6.38 0.03 0.92
C ILE A 72 7.69 -0.01 1.72
N ARG A 73 8.36 -1.16 1.76
CA ARG A 73 9.65 -1.32 2.44
C ARG A 73 10.72 -0.39 1.87
N GLU A 74 10.80 -0.28 0.54
CA GLU A 74 11.69 0.68 -0.11
C GLU A 74 11.34 2.13 0.25
N ALA A 75 10.05 2.47 0.30
CA ALA A 75 9.61 3.80 0.71
C ALA A 75 9.97 4.10 2.19
N GLN A 76 9.93 3.10 3.08
CA GLN A 76 10.44 3.22 4.46
C GLN A 76 11.94 3.52 4.45
N ARG A 77 12.73 2.80 3.64
CA ARG A 77 14.16 3.06 3.48
C ARG A 77 14.44 4.47 2.95
N CYS A 78 13.75 4.90 1.90
CA CYS A 78 13.89 6.27 1.36
C CYS A 78 13.45 7.34 2.39
N ALA A 79 12.59 6.99 3.35
CA ALA A 79 12.23 7.85 4.47
C ALA A 79 13.19 7.82 5.66
N GLY A 80 14.29 7.05 5.57
CA GLY A 80 15.23 6.84 6.67
C GLY A 80 14.64 6.05 7.85
N LEU A 81 13.57 5.29 7.61
CA LEU A 81 12.94 4.43 8.61
C LEU A 81 13.50 3.00 8.53
N PRO A 82 13.47 2.25 9.64
CA PRO A 82 13.71 0.81 9.60
C PRO A 82 12.72 0.11 8.65
N GLU A 83 13.24 -0.84 7.85
CA GLU A 83 12.51 -1.63 6.86
C GLU A 83 11.58 -2.69 7.50
N THR A 84 10.61 -2.22 8.29
CA THR A 84 9.69 -3.08 9.05
C THR A 84 8.60 -3.75 8.22
N CYS A 85 8.33 -3.27 7.00
CA CYS A 85 7.38 -3.89 6.09
C CYS A 85 7.94 -5.20 5.52
N ASN A 86 7.28 -6.32 5.81
CA ASN A 86 7.60 -7.64 5.29
C ASN A 86 6.70 -7.98 4.08
N PRO A 87 7.25 -8.09 2.86
CA PRO A 87 6.48 -8.41 1.65
C PRO A 87 5.73 -9.75 1.68
N LEU A 88 6.18 -10.70 2.50
CA LEU A 88 5.48 -11.98 2.71
C LEU A 88 4.16 -11.75 3.44
N LEU A 89 4.17 -10.95 4.51
CA LEU A 89 2.98 -10.64 5.29
C LEU A 89 1.94 -9.85 4.50
N CYS A 90 2.37 -9.07 3.49
CA CYS A 90 1.48 -8.32 2.60
C CYS A 90 0.53 -9.19 1.77
N TRP A 91 0.79 -10.50 1.60
CA TRP A 91 -0.13 -11.40 0.92
C TRP A 91 -0.59 -12.56 1.79
N VAL A 92 0.23 -13.06 2.72
CA VAL A 92 -0.16 -14.13 3.65
C VAL A 92 -1.31 -13.68 4.55
N LEU A 93 -1.28 -12.45 5.06
CA LEU A 93 -2.37 -11.89 5.85
C LEU A 93 -3.65 -11.66 5.02
N GLY A 94 -3.59 -11.78 3.68
CA GLY A 94 -4.76 -11.77 2.82
C GLY A 94 -5.70 -12.94 3.12
N PHE A 95 -5.13 -14.10 3.44
CA PHE A 95 -5.89 -15.31 3.79
C PHE A 95 -6.49 -15.27 5.20
N VAL A 96 -6.11 -14.29 6.02
CA VAL A 96 -6.64 -14.09 7.38
C VAL A 96 -7.56 -12.88 7.37
N PHE A 97 -8.82 -13.07 6.95
CA PHE A 97 -9.85 -12.02 6.89
C PHE A 97 -9.42 -10.74 6.14
N GLY A 98 -8.51 -10.84 5.15
CA GLY A 98 -8.02 -9.67 4.44
C GLY A 98 -7.16 -8.71 5.29
N LEU A 99 -6.55 -9.18 6.39
CA LEU A 99 -5.67 -8.38 7.26
C LEU A 99 -4.46 -7.75 6.55
N HIS A 100 -4.11 -8.21 5.34
CA HIS A 100 -3.10 -7.55 4.51
C HIS A 100 -3.35 -6.05 4.32
N THR A 101 -4.60 -5.63 4.14
CA THR A 101 -4.99 -4.22 4.00
C THR A 101 -4.65 -3.42 5.26
N PHE A 102 -5.01 -3.95 6.42
CA PHE A 102 -4.69 -3.36 7.72
C PHE A 102 -3.17 -3.23 7.90
N TYR A 103 -2.44 -4.30 7.60
CA TYR A 103 -0.99 -4.36 7.74
C TYR A 103 -0.29 -3.33 6.84
N MET A 104 -0.57 -3.36 5.54
CA MET A 104 0.02 -2.42 4.57
C MET A 104 -0.32 -0.96 4.92
N GLN A 105 -1.56 -0.68 5.35
CA GLN A 105 -1.93 0.68 5.75
C GLN A 105 -1.17 1.12 7.01
N SER A 106 -0.94 0.21 7.96
CA SER A 106 -0.16 0.49 9.17
C SER A 106 1.30 0.79 8.85
N GLU A 107 1.91 0.03 7.94
CA GLU A 107 3.29 0.26 7.48
C GLU A 107 3.45 1.59 6.72
N LEU A 108 2.49 1.94 5.86
CA LEU A 108 2.46 3.22 5.16
C LEU A 108 2.28 4.40 6.12
N ASN A 109 1.46 4.24 7.16
CA ASN A 109 1.25 5.30 8.15
C ASN A 109 2.55 5.66 8.89
N LYS A 110 3.46 4.70 9.14
CA LYS A 110 4.77 5.00 9.75
C LYS A 110 5.57 6.03 8.92
N ILE A 111 5.52 5.91 7.59
CA ILE A 111 6.16 6.85 6.67
C ILE A 111 5.51 8.23 6.79
N VAL A 112 4.17 8.29 6.84
CA VAL A 112 3.46 9.56 6.99
C VAL A 112 3.77 10.22 8.34
N ASP A 113 3.79 9.43 9.41
CA ASP A 113 4.07 9.88 10.78
C ASP A 113 5.51 10.40 10.92
N ARG A 114 6.47 9.84 10.18
CA ARG A 114 7.86 10.32 10.16
C ARG A 114 8.01 11.76 9.68
N TYR A 115 7.22 12.15 8.68
CA TYR A 115 7.28 13.49 8.09
C TYR A 115 6.32 14.48 8.73
N GLY A 116 5.16 14.01 9.22
CA GLY A 116 4.11 14.89 9.75
C GLY A 116 3.58 15.91 8.72
N ALA A 117 3.87 15.70 7.44
CA ALA A 117 3.55 16.63 6.36
C ALA A 117 2.14 16.42 5.82
N GLU A 118 1.55 17.49 5.30
CA GLU A 118 0.23 17.42 4.67
C GLU A 118 0.26 16.52 3.41
N PRO A 119 -0.87 15.87 3.06
CA PRO A 119 -0.93 15.04 1.87
C PRO A 119 -0.65 15.85 0.59
N GLY A 120 0.41 15.49 -0.12
CA GLY A 120 0.79 16.12 -1.40
C GLY A 120 2.01 17.02 -1.33
N THR A 121 2.49 17.31 -0.11
CA THR A 121 3.75 18.04 0.10
C THR A 121 4.95 17.19 -0.32
N THR A 122 5.91 17.82 -0.98
CA THR A 122 7.21 17.23 -1.28
C THR A 122 8.06 17.16 -0.02
N VAL A 123 8.63 15.99 0.26
CA VAL A 123 9.45 15.74 1.45
C VAL A 123 10.86 15.30 1.04
N PRO A 124 11.90 15.62 1.84
CA PRO A 124 13.27 15.18 1.54
C PRO A 124 13.39 13.67 1.69
N LEU A 125 14.03 13.00 0.73
CA LEU A 125 14.36 11.58 0.78
C LEU A 125 15.79 11.39 1.32
N PHE A 126 16.00 10.36 2.14
CA PHE A 126 17.27 10.09 2.82
C PHE A 126 18.22 9.16 2.04
N ALA A 127 17.67 8.32 1.16
CA ALA A 127 18.41 7.36 0.33
C ALA A 127 17.82 7.32 -1.06
#